data_AF-A0A940WK66-F1
#
_entry.id   AF-A0A940WK66-F1
#
_cell.length_a   1.000
_cell.length_b   1.000
_cell.length_c   1.000
_cell.angle_alpha   90.00
_cell.angle_beta   90.00
_cell.angle_gamma   90.00
#
_symmetry.space_group_name_H-M   'P 1'
#
loop_
_entity.id
_entity.type
_entity.pdbx_description
1 polymer ?
#
loop_
_entity_poly.entity_id
_entity_poly.type
_entity_poly.pdbx_seq_one_letter_code
_entity_poly.pdbx_strand_id
1 'polypeptide(L)'
;MEPISSLSRININSFITGATGTEAVDIAFTTPNIEPDTEDWHAAAWGTPTPTGCVARILIGPGDGTVTLTDGTYDMWVRVTGPVQAPVFRTGQIAIT
;
A
#
# COMPACT_ATOMS: atom_id res chain seq x y z
N MET A 1 17.07 -4.14 -2.73
CA MET A 1 16.14 -3.03 -2.47
C MET A 1 16.81 -2.14 -1.45
N GLU A 2 17.04 -0.87 -1.77
CA GLU A 2 17.62 0.07 -0.81
C GLU A 2 16.62 0.32 0.33
N PRO A 3 17.09 0.38 1.59
CA PRO A 3 16.20 0.61 2.72
C PRO A 3 15.68 2.05 2.73
N ILE A 4 14.43 2.20 3.15
CA ILE A 4 13.75 3.49 3.25
C ILE A 4 13.95 4.01 4.66
N SER A 5 14.47 5.23 4.80
CA SER A 5 14.63 5.85 6.12
C SER A 5 13.27 6.08 6.81
N SER A 6 13.14 5.64 8.06
CA SER A 6 11.96 5.84 8.91
C SER A 6 11.71 7.31 9.29
N LEU A 7 12.69 8.19 9.05
CA LEU A 7 12.55 9.64 9.22
C LEU A 7 12.10 10.36 7.94
N SER A 8 12.02 9.66 6.82
CA SER A 8 11.67 10.22 5.52
C SER A 8 10.20 10.00 5.20
N ARG A 9 9.61 10.93 4.44
CA ARG A 9 8.26 10.77 3.87
C ARG A 9 8.38 10.21 2.48
N ILE A 10 7.81 9.02 2.25
CA ILE A 10 7.87 8.38 0.94
C ILE A 10 6.49 7.87 0.52
N ASN A 11 6.17 8.05 -0.76
CA ASN A 11 5.04 7.36 -1.35
C ASN A 11 5.51 5.95 -1.74
N ILE A 12 4.97 4.94 -1.06
CA ILE A 12 5.08 3.56 -1.52
C ILE A 12 3.99 3.33 -2.55
N ASN A 13 4.38 2.76 -3.68
CA ASN A 13 3.54 2.63 -4.85
C ASN A 13 3.42 1.15 -5.26
N SER A 14 2.24 0.74 -5.69
CA SER A 14 2.01 -0.54 -6.35
C SER A 14 1.11 -0.37 -7.56
N PHE A 15 1.47 -0.97 -8.69
CA PHE A 15 0.65 -0.91 -9.90
C PHE A 15 -0.38 -2.05 -9.89
N ILE A 16 -1.67 -1.70 -9.97
CA ILE A 16 -2.77 -2.65 -10.01
C ILE A 16 -3.33 -2.70 -11.44
N THR A 17 -3.10 -3.83 -12.10
CA THR A 17 -3.62 -4.11 -13.43
C THR A 17 -5.15 -4.15 -13.41
N GLY A 18 -5.79 -3.47 -14.37
CA GLY A 18 -7.25 -3.44 -14.51
C GLY A 18 -7.98 -2.49 -13.55
N ALA A 19 -7.29 -1.86 -12.60
CA ALA A 19 -7.90 -0.83 -11.75
C ALA A 19 -8.22 0.42 -12.57
N THR A 20 -9.44 0.96 -12.39
CA THR A 20 -9.86 2.19 -13.08
C THR A 20 -9.44 3.45 -12.33
N GLY A 21 -9.07 3.32 -11.06
CA GLY A 21 -8.68 4.43 -10.19
C GLY A 21 -9.87 5.15 -9.56
N THR A 22 -11.07 4.57 -9.66
CA THR A 22 -12.31 5.12 -9.08
C THR A 22 -12.81 4.30 -7.90
N GLU A 23 -12.32 3.08 -7.76
CA GLU A 23 -12.61 2.16 -6.67
C GLU A 23 -11.98 2.65 -5.36
N ALA A 24 -12.55 2.24 -4.22
CA ALA A 24 -11.87 2.44 -2.95
C ALA A 24 -10.61 1.56 -2.90
N VAL A 25 -9.50 2.11 -2.41
CA VAL A 25 -8.23 1.40 -2.30
C VAL A 25 -7.66 1.55 -0.89
N ASP A 26 -7.28 0.42 -0.31
CA ASP A 26 -6.61 0.36 0.98
C ASP A 26 -5.26 -0.35 0.81
N ILE A 27 -4.29 0.04 1.64
CA ILE A 27 -2.98 -0.59 1.72
C ILE A 27 -2.75 -1.05 3.16
N ALA A 28 -2.23 -2.27 3.33
CA ALA A 28 -1.82 -2.81 4.61
C ALA A 28 -0.34 -3.21 4.60
N PHE A 29 0.28 -3.14 5.77
CA PHE A 29 1.66 -3.54 5.99
C PHE A 29 1.73 -4.54 7.13
N THR A 30 2.24 -5.75 6.86
CA THR A 30 2.33 -6.81 7.85
C THR A 30 3.76 -7.31 7.98
N THR A 31 4.04 -8.05 9.05
CA THR A 31 5.29 -8.82 9.12
C THR A 31 5.35 -9.83 7.98
N PRO A 32 6.55 -10.21 7.50
CA PRO A 32 6.69 -11.10 6.35
C PRO A 32 5.93 -12.43 6.52
N ASN A 33 5.19 -12.78 5.47
CA ASN A 33 4.36 -13.99 5.34
C ASN A 33 3.15 -14.07 6.28
N ILE A 34 2.68 -12.93 6.76
CA ILE A 34 1.43 -12.81 7.52
C ILE A 34 0.42 -12.04 6.68
N GLU A 35 -0.80 -12.58 6.56
CA GLU A 35 -1.91 -11.87 5.91
C GLU A 35 -2.46 -10.77 6.82
N PRO A 36 -2.94 -9.65 6.27
CA PRO A 36 -3.48 -8.54 7.06
C PRO A 36 -4.86 -8.87 7.66
N ASP A 37 -5.03 -8.50 8.92
CA ASP A 37 -6.31 -8.49 9.61
C ASP A 37 -7.13 -7.23 9.29
N THR A 38 -8.33 -7.14 9.83
CA THR A 38 -9.27 -6.03 9.52
C THR A 38 -8.72 -4.66 9.92
N GLU A 39 -7.89 -4.59 10.97
CA GLU A 39 -7.36 -3.33 11.51
C GLU A 39 -6.08 -2.86 10.80
N ASP A 40 -5.44 -3.70 9.98
CA ASP A 40 -4.18 -3.37 9.30
C ASP A 40 -4.37 -2.49 8.06
N TRP A 41 -5.61 -2.27 7.64
CA TRP A 41 -5.93 -1.58 6.40
C TRP A 41 -5.98 -0.07 6.58
N HIS A 42 -5.17 0.62 5.78
CA HIS A 42 -5.13 2.08 5.73
C HIS A 42 -5.64 2.59 4.39
N ALA A 43 -6.48 3.62 4.42
CA ALA A 43 -6.98 4.27 3.22
C ALA A 43 -5.81 4.80 2.38
N ALA A 44 -5.76 4.38 1.11
CA ALA A 44 -4.76 4.77 0.15
C ALA A 44 -5.35 5.69 -0.93
N ALA A 45 -4.50 6.18 -1.82
CA ALA A 45 -4.92 7.00 -2.95
C ALA A 45 -4.48 6.39 -4.27
N TRP A 46 -5.27 6.61 -5.32
CA TRP A 46 -4.84 6.33 -6.67
C TRP A 46 -3.91 7.44 -7.22
N GLY A 47 -3.01 7.04 -8.11
CA GLY A 47 -2.29 7.92 -9.01
C GLY A 47 -3.10 8.22 -10.26
N THR A 48 -2.41 8.61 -11.34
CA THR A 48 -3.06 8.80 -12.64
C THR A 48 -3.36 7.43 -13.27
N PRO A 49 -4.62 7.14 -13.62
CA PRO A 49 -4.97 5.88 -14.27
C PRO A 49 -4.40 5.80 -15.69
N THR A 50 -4.10 4.59 -16.13
CA THR A 50 -3.66 4.25 -17.48
C THR A 50 -4.66 3.28 -18.12
N PRO A 51 -4.60 3.03 -19.43
CA PRO A 51 -5.46 2.03 -20.07
C PRO A 51 -5.31 0.60 -19.53
N THR A 52 -4.23 0.30 -18.81
CA THR A 52 -3.92 -1.05 -18.30
C THR A 52 -4.08 -1.19 -16.80
N GLY A 53 -4.28 -0.09 -16.06
CA GLY A 53 -4.41 -0.13 -14.61
C GLY A 53 -4.11 1.21 -13.95
N CYS A 54 -3.96 1.19 -12.63
CA CYS A 54 -3.70 2.39 -11.85
C CYS A 54 -2.67 2.12 -10.73
N VAL A 55 -1.91 3.15 -10.36
CA VAL A 55 -0.94 3.07 -9.27
C VAL A 55 -1.65 3.35 -7.94
N ALA A 56 -1.72 2.38 -7.05
CA ALA A 56 -2.08 2.59 -5.66
C ALA A 56 -0.87 3.18 -4.92
N ARG A 57 -1.08 4.22 -4.10
CA ARG A 57 -0.02 4.86 -3.32
C ARG A 57 -0.48 5.19 -1.91
N ILE A 58 0.45 5.12 -0.97
CA ILE A 58 0.25 5.57 0.40
C ILE A 58 1.51 6.27 0.91
N LEU A 59 1.31 7.34 1.68
CA LEU A 59 2.41 8.10 2.28
C LEU A 59 2.82 7.44 3.59
N ILE A 60 4.04 6.92 3.63
CA ILE A 60 4.67 6.39 4.85
C ILE A 60 5.63 7.44 5.41
N GLY A 61 5.59 7.63 6.73
CA GLY A 61 6.54 8.46 7.46
C GLY A 61 5.95 9.09 8.73
N PRO A 62 6.77 9.78 9.52
CA PRO A 62 6.34 10.44 10.75
C PRO A 62 5.55 11.72 10.49
N GLY A 63 4.68 12.10 11.43
CA GLY A 63 3.91 13.35 11.41
C GLY A 63 2.56 13.20 10.69
N ASP A 64 2.45 13.77 9.50
CA ASP A 64 1.25 13.78 8.64
C ASP A 64 1.23 12.63 7.61
N GLY A 65 2.16 11.67 7.73
CA GLY A 65 2.11 10.41 6.99
C GLY A 65 0.84 9.64 7.34
N THR A 66 0.28 8.93 6.36
CA THR A 66 -0.91 8.09 6.59
C THR A 66 -0.60 6.93 7.53
N VAL A 67 0.62 6.40 7.44
CA VAL A 67 1.12 5.29 8.26
C VAL A 67 2.54 5.60 8.73
N THR A 68 2.81 5.35 10.01
CA THR A 68 4.17 5.34 10.56
C THR A 68 4.58 3.91 10.83
N LEU A 69 5.60 3.43 10.12
CA LEU A 69 6.20 2.11 10.33
C LEU A 69 7.50 2.26 11.10
N THR A 70 7.74 1.37 12.05
CA THR A 70 9.04 1.24 12.70
C THR A 70 10.02 0.53 11.78
N ASP A 71 11.31 0.67 12.04
CA ASP A 71 12.37 -0.05 11.32
C ASP A 71 12.07 -1.55 11.27
N GLY A 72 12.17 -2.14 10.09
CA GLY A 72 11.80 -3.53 9.83
C GLY A 72 11.47 -3.82 8.37
N THR A 73 11.24 -5.10 8.08
CA THR A 73 10.78 -5.56 6.76
C THR A 73 9.29 -5.87 6.85
N TYR A 74 8.52 -5.39 5.87
CA TYR A 74 7.07 -5.58 5.81
C TYR A 74 6.65 -6.15 4.47
N ASP A 75 5.64 -7.01 4.47
CA ASP A 75 4.86 -7.30 3.27
C ASP A 75 3.85 -6.17 3.05
N MET A 76 3.77 -5.70 1.81
CA MET A 76 2.76 -4.74 1.38
C MET A 76 1.61 -5.46 0.70
N TRP A 77 0.40 -5.09 1.11
CA TRP A 77 -0.85 -5.60 0.56
C TRP A 77 -1.68 -4.46 0.01
N VAL A 78 -2.39 -4.70 -1.09
CA VAL A 78 -3.35 -3.76 -1.66
C VAL A 78 -4.71 -4.43 -1.72
N ARG A 79 -5.74 -3.76 -1.20
CA ARG A 79 -7.14 -4.15 -1.35
C ARG A 79 -7.85 -3.14 -2.21
N VAL A 80 -8.55 -3.61 -3.23
CA VAL A 80 -9.39 -2.77 -4.08
C VAL A 80 -10.84 -3.15 -3.84
N THR A 81 -11.63 -2.27 -3.22
CA THR A 81 -13.03 -2.52 -2.91
C THR A 81 -13.91 -1.98 -4.02
N GLY A 82 -14.48 -2.90 -4.81
CA GLY A 82 -15.53 -2.61 -5.78
C GLY A 82 -16.94 -2.92 -5.24
N PRO A 83 -17.99 -2.78 -6.07
CA PRO A 83 -19.38 -2.95 -5.62
C PRO A 83 -19.74 -4.37 -5.18
N VAL A 84 -19.05 -5.38 -5.71
CA VAL A 84 -19.39 -6.81 -5.50
C VAL A 84 -18.23 -7.59 -4.87
N GLN A 85 -16.99 -7.13 -5.06
CA GLN A 85 -15.79 -7.87 -4.65
C GLN A 85 -14.74 -6.92 -4.08
N ALA A 86 -13.92 -7.43 -3.18
CA ALA A 86 -12.77 -6.74 -2.61
C ALA A 86 -11.50 -7.61 -2.76
N PRO A 87 -10.95 -7.77 -3.98
CA PRO A 87 -9.71 -8.51 -4.17
C PRO A 87 -8.55 -7.93 -3.36
N VAL A 88 -7.72 -8.84 -2.83
CA VAL A 88 -6.52 -8.54 -2.05
C VAL A 88 -5.29 -9.07 -2.78
N PHE A 89 -4.26 -8.23 -2.90
CA PHE A 89 -3.01 -8.53 -3.60
C PHE A 89 -1.82 -8.35 -2.67
N ARG A 90 -0.92 -9.34 -2.59
CA ARG A 90 0.42 -9.14 -2.01
C ARG A 90 1.32 -8.54 -3.08
N THR A 91 1.74 -7.30 -2.90
CA THR A 91 2.41 -6.54 -3.97
C THR A 91 3.93 -6.49 -3.85
N GLY A 92 4.47 -6.96 -2.73
CA GLY A 92 5.90 -7.12 -2.53
C GLY A 92 6.29 -6.91 -1.08
N GLN A 93 7.60 -6.84 -0.86
CA GLN A 93 8.19 -6.47 0.42
C GLN A 93 8.75 -5.06 0.37
N ILE A 94 8.73 -4.37 1.49
CA ILE A 94 9.42 -3.10 1.71
C ILE A 94 10.31 -3.21 2.95
N ALA A 95 11.44 -2.51 2.93
CA ALA A 95 12.36 -2.43 4.06
C ALA A 95 12.44 -0.99 4.56
N ILE A 96 12.18 -0.79 5.85
CA ILE A 96 12.24 0.47 6.59
C ILE A 96 13.46 0.41 7.54
N THR A 97 14.32 1.43 7.58
CA THR A 97 15.52 1.50 8.46
C THR A 97 15.84 2.91 8.93
#